data_AF-A0A968GI40-F1
#
_entry.id   AF-A0A968GI40-F1
#
_cell.length_a   1.000
_cell.length_b   1.000
_cell.length_c   1.000
_cell.angle_alpha   90.00
_cell.angle_beta   90.00
_cell.angle_gamma   90.00
#
_symmetry.space_group_name_H-M   'P 1'
#
loop_
_entity.id
_entity.type
_entity.pdbx_description
1 polymer ?
#
loop_
_entity_poly.entity_id
_entity_poly.type
_entity_poly.pdbx_seq_one_letter_code
_entity_poly.pdbx_strand_id
1 'polypeptide(L)'
;MAWFKKDQEEIHKGKVAMIYQEYANLRNYIGNAKELEEGFYQRYKDMLRSTLDMDTFLDGEYKHIQDLIQQYQKKKQDAQEAHLRKQQAQSVLNAEIDRLANGYKGYPISPFVAVSDFPELSHLYGAIQQFESMHWYRLLHQLRTKYALLGSNILVELEQEITKIVPQQSSQEPQALLLLNQSIRNQPSMVEQYAMEAMKEVAFFVNDVKNLLESVNFPTESDAYIMIYKMIQDFRLNHIKRAAH
;
A
#
# COMPACT_ATOMS: atom_id res chain seq x y z
N MET A 1 42.60 44.86 48.34
CA MET A 1 41.84 44.62 47.08
C MET A 1 40.89 43.43 47.23
N ALA A 2 39.90 43.50 48.12
CA ALA A 2 38.92 42.41 48.34
C ALA A 2 37.45 42.86 48.22
N TRP A 3 37.21 44.17 48.02
CA TRP A 3 35.87 44.74 47.99
C TRP A 3 35.22 44.74 46.60
N PHE A 4 35.99 44.73 45.51
CA PHE A 4 35.45 44.73 44.14
C PHE A 4 34.89 43.38 43.66
N LYS A 5 35.21 42.26 44.33
CA LYS A 5 34.74 40.92 43.90
C LYS A 5 33.32 40.58 44.36
N LYS A 6 32.83 41.21 45.45
CA LYS A 6 31.49 40.93 45.99
C LYS A 6 30.37 41.60 45.19
N ASP A 7 30.64 42.79 44.65
CA ASP A 7 29.66 43.57 43.87
C ASP A 7 29.38 42.93 42.50
N GLN A 8 30.38 42.32 41.85
CA GLN A 8 30.15 41.64 40.57
C GLN A 8 29.33 40.34 40.70
N GLU A 9 29.46 39.62 41.81
CA GLU A 9 28.62 38.44 42.08
C GLU A 9 27.14 38.80 42.25
N GLU A 10 26.82 39.97 42.81
CA GLU A 10 25.42 40.42 42.93
C GLU A 10 24.80 40.86 41.60
N ILE A 11 25.59 41.47 40.72
CA ILE A 11 25.12 41.97 39.42
C ILE A 11 24.65 40.83 38.51
N HIS A 12 25.33 39.68 38.52
CA HIS A 12 25.02 38.57 37.60
C HIS A 12 24.12 37.46 38.17
N LYS A 13 23.71 37.55 39.45
CA LYS A 13 22.83 36.55 40.09
C LYS A 13 21.57 36.26 39.29
N GLY A 14 20.96 37.28 38.70
CA GLY A 14 19.74 37.13 37.89
C GLY A 14 19.96 36.28 36.63
N LYS A 15 21.04 36.53 35.87
CA LYS A 15 21.38 35.76 34.66
C LYS A 15 21.74 34.31 35.00
N VAL A 16 22.50 34.11 36.08
CA VAL A 16 22.87 32.76 36.54
C VAL A 16 21.64 31.95 36.94
N ALA A 17 20.70 32.55 37.70
CA ALA A 17 19.45 31.91 38.08
C ALA A 17 18.60 31.55 36.85
N MET A 18 18.54 32.43 35.85
CA MET A 18 17.86 32.18 34.58
C MET A 18 18.47 30.98 33.83
N ILE A 19 19.80 30.88 33.76
CA ILE A 19 20.50 29.76 33.11
C ILE A 19 20.20 28.43 33.82
N TYR A 20 20.20 28.40 35.16
CA TYR A 20 19.80 27.20 35.91
C TYR A 20 18.34 26.81 35.65
N GLN A 21 17.45 27.80 35.54
CA GLN A 21 16.05 27.54 35.18
C GLN A 21 15.92 26.92 33.79
N GLU A 22 16.71 27.38 32.81
CA GLU A 22 16.71 26.77 31.48
C GLU A 22 17.29 25.35 31.47
N TYR A 23 18.34 25.08 32.25
CA TYR A 23 18.82 23.70 32.44
C TYR A 23 17.76 22.82 33.11
N ALA A 24 17.01 23.34 34.10
CA ALA A 24 15.89 22.63 34.69
C ALA A 24 14.79 22.35 33.66
N ASN A 25 14.47 23.32 32.78
CA ASN A 25 13.55 23.12 31.66
C ASN A 25 14.06 22.04 30.69
N LEU A 26 15.38 21.99 30.43
CA LEU A 26 16.03 21.01 29.57
C LEU A 26 15.84 19.56 30.05
N ARG A 27 15.66 19.34 31.36
CA ARG A 27 15.37 18.01 31.94
C ARG A 27 14.09 17.39 31.41
N ASN A 28 13.13 18.19 30.95
CA ASN A 28 11.90 17.68 30.32
C ASN A 28 12.14 17.14 28.90
N TYR A 29 13.30 17.40 28.31
CA TYR A 29 13.62 17.08 26.92
C TYR A 29 14.80 16.09 26.80
N ILE A 30 15.75 16.09 27.73
CA ILE A 30 16.99 15.30 27.63
C ILE A 30 17.34 14.63 28.97
N GLY A 31 17.66 13.33 28.92
CA GLY A 31 17.98 12.53 30.11
C GLY A 31 19.28 12.93 30.83
N ASN A 32 20.24 13.53 30.14
CA ASN A 32 21.52 13.97 30.72
C ASN A 32 21.55 15.47 31.07
N ALA A 33 20.40 16.15 31.12
CA ALA A 33 20.33 17.57 31.44
C ALA A 33 20.94 17.91 32.82
N LYS A 34 20.90 16.97 33.78
CA LYS A 34 21.53 17.13 35.09
C LYS A 34 23.06 17.20 35.01
N GLU A 35 23.68 16.41 34.15
CA GLU A 35 25.14 16.42 33.93
C GLU A 35 25.58 17.74 33.27
N LEU A 36 24.75 18.27 32.36
CA LEU A 36 25.00 19.56 31.71
C LEU A 36 24.93 20.73 32.71
N GLU A 37 23.95 20.69 33.62
CA GLU A 37 23.79 21.66 34.70
C GLU A 37 24.97 21.63 35.69
N GLU A 38 25.40 20.43 36.10
CA GLU A 38 26.57 20.24 36.95
C GLU A 38 27.86 20.72 36.24
N GLY A 39 27.97 20.48 34.94
CA GLY A 39 29.04 21.00 34.11
C GLY A 39 29.05 22.53 34.01
N PHE A 40 27.87 23.17 33.93
CA PHE A 40 27.75 24.62 33.98
C PHE A 40 28.25 25.18 35.31
N TYR A 41 27.87 24.58 36.43
CA TYR A 41 28.34 25.00 37.76
C TYR A 41 29.87 25.00 37.86
N GLN A 42 30.51 23.98 37.28
CA GLN A 42 31.96 23.89 37.25
C GLN A 42 32.58 24.98 36.35
N ARG A 43 32.05 25.18 35.12
CA ARG A 43 32.51 26.24 34.22
C ARG A 43 32.32 27.64 34.83
N TYR A 44 31.21 27.88 35.52
CA TYR A 44 30.94 29.14 36.21
C TYR A 44 31.95 29.41 37.34
N LYS A 45 32.29 28.39 38.14
CA LYS A 45 33.34 28.50 39.17
C LYS A 45 34.71 28.83 38.59
N ASP A 46 35.05 28.20 37.46
CA ASP A 46 36.32 28.44 36.79
C ASP A 46 36.35 29.85 36.18
N MET A 47 35.21 30.33 35.67
CA MET A 47 35.03 31.69 35.17
C MET A 47 35.21 32.76 36.26
N LEU A 48 34.69 32.54 37.48
CA LEU A 48 34.90 33.45 38.63
C LEU A 48 36.38 33.61 39.03
N ARG A 49 37.24 32.67 38.61
CA ARG A 49 38.69 32.69 38.85
C ARG A 49 39.48 33.25 37.66
N SER A 50 38.81 33.42 36.52
CA SER A 50 39.38 33.91 35.26
C SER A 50 39.40 35.45 35.20
N THR A 51 40.15 36.00 34.25
CA THR A 51 40.13 37.43 33.86
C THR A 51 39.20 37.72 32.69
N LEU A 52 38.48 36.71 32.19
CA LEU A 52 37.54 36.84 31.09
C LEU A 52 36.27 37.60 31.52
N ASP A 53 35.54 38.15 30.53
CA ASP A 53 34.29 38.88 30.75
C ASP A 53 33.12 37.94 31.08
N MET A 54 32.53 38.13 32.27
CA MET A 54 31.44 37.31 32.80
C MET A 54 30.16 37.43 31.97
N ASP A 55 29.84 38.62 31.45
CA ASP A 55 28.62 38.81 30.66
C ASP A 55 28.70 38.04 29.34
N THR A 56 29.83 38.11 28.65
CA THR A 56 30.08 37.33 27.43
C THR A 56 29.96 35.81 27.68
N PHE A 57 30.47 35.31 28.81
CA PHE A 57 30.34 33.90 29.18
C PHE A 57 28.88 33.49 29.41
N LEU A 58 28.15 34.26 30.23
CA LEU A 58 26.76 33.94 30.59
C LEU A 58 25.83 34.03 29.38
N ASP A 59 26.04 35.01 28.50
CA ASP A 59 25.24 35.15 27.27
C ASP A 59 25.53 34.01 26.28
N GLY A 60 26.79 33.58 26.19
CA GLY A 60 27.19 32.41 25.40
C GLY A 60 26.56 31.11 25.92
N GLU A 61 26.55 30.93 27.24
CA GLU A 61 25.97 29.75 27.87
C GLU A 61 24.44 29.72 27.73
N TYR A 62 23.78 30.86 27.93
CA TYR A 62 22.34 30.98 27.73
C TYR A 62 21.95 30.64 26.29
N LYS A 63 22.71 31.15 25.30
CA LYS A 63 22.50 30.84 23.90
C LYS A 63 22.71 29.34 23.61
N HIS A 64 23.73 28.72 24.18
CA HIS A 64 23.98 27.29 24.02
C HIS A 64 22.79 26.44 24.48
N ILE A 65 22.17 26.77 25.61
CA ILE A 65 21.00 26.04 26.14
C ILE A 65 19.78 26.25 25.25
N GLN A 66 19.54 27.49 24.80
CA GLN A 66 18.45 27.79 23.86
C GLN A 66 18.61 26.99 22.55
N ASP A 67 19.82 26.91 22.01
CA ASP A 67 20.12 26.11 20.81
C ASP A 67 19.85 24.62 21.06
N LEU A 68 20.21 24.08 22.23
CA LEU A 68 19.91 22.70 22.62
C LEU A 68 18.40 22.44 22.72
N ILE A 69 17.64 23.33 23.36
CA ILE A 69 16.18 23.24 23.46
C ILE A 69 15.55 23.20 22.06
N GLN A 70 15.94 24.13 21.19
CA GLN A 70 15.42 24.22 19.82
C GLN A 70 15.73 22.97 18.99
N GLN A 71 16.97 22.47 19.06
CA GLN A 71 17.36 21.26 18.35
C GLN A 71 16.54 20.03 18.79
N TYR A 72 16.26 19.90 20.09
CA TYR A 72 15.45 18.80 20.60
C TYR A 72 13.98 18.92 20.23
N GLN A 73 13.41 20.11 20.29
CA GLN A 73 12.04 20.36 19.83
C GLN A 73 11.88 20.01 18.36
N LYS A 74 12.84 20.41 17.53
CA LYS A 74 12.86 20.07 16.10
C LYS A 74 12.95 18.55 15.88
N LYS A 75 13.88 17.86 16.55
CA LYS A 75 13.98 16.38 16.46
C LYS A 75 12.69 15.67 16.88
N LYS A 76 12.00 16.18 17.91
CA LYS A 76 10.74 15.61 18.38
C LYS A 76 9.61 15.81 17.36
N GLN A 77 9.52 17.00 16.77
CA GLN A 77 8.58 17.28 15.69
C GLN A 77 8.85 16.41 14.47
N ASP A 78 10.11 16.31 14.03
CA ASP A 78 10.51 15.46 12.90
C ASP A 78 10.17 13.97 13.16
N ALA A 79 10.38 13.48 14.39
CA ALA A 79 10.03 12.11 14.78
C ALA A 79 8.50 11.88 14.81
N GLN A 80 7.72 12.85 15.28
CA GLN A 80 6.26 12.79 15.27
C GLN A 80 5.70 12.82 13.85
N GLU A 81 6.23 13.68 12.97
CA GLU A 81 5.86 13.71 11.56
C GLU A 81 6.23 12.41 10.85
N ALA A 82 7.43 11.87 11.10
CA ALA A 82 7.84 10.59 10.52
C ALA A 82 6.92 9.44 10.98
N HIS A 83 6.49 9.44 12.24
CA HIS A 83 5.54 8.46 12.75
C HIS A 83 4.15 8.60 12.11
N LEU A 84 3.64 9.82 11.97
CA LEU A 84 2.37 10.10 11.27
C LEU A 84 2.41 9.66 9.81
N ARG A 85 3.50 9.96 9.09
CA ARG A 85 3.70 9.50 7.70
C ARG A 85 3.72 7.98 7.61
N LYS A 86 4.37 7.30 8.56
CA LYS A 86 4.39 5.83 8.61
C LYS A 86 2.99 5.25 8.85
N GLN A 87 2.20 5.83 9.75
CA GLN A 87 0.82 5.40 9.99
C GLN A 87 -0.08 5.62 8.77
N GLN A 88 0.05 6.76 8.09
CA GLN A 88 -0.68 7.04 6.85
C GLN A 88 -0.32 6.04 5.75
N ALA A 89 0.98 5.78 5.55
CA ALA A 89 1.44 4.79 4.57
C ALA A 89 0.90 3.39 4.88
N GLN A 90 0.89 2.98 6.16
CA GLN A 90 0.32 1.71 6.58
C GLN A 90 -1.19 1.63 6.34
N SER A 91 -1.92 2.71 6.60
CA SER A 91 -3.37 2.77 6.35
C SER A 91 -3.70 2.65 4.86
N VAL A 92 -2.93 3.30 3.99
CA VAL A 92 -3.10 3.18 2.53
C VAL A 92 -2.80 1.75 2.08
N LEU A 93 -1.72 1.15 2.59
CA LEU A 93 -1.36 -0.24 2.28
C LEU A 93 -2.47 -1.21 2.72
N ASN A 94 -3.00 -1.06 3.94
CA ASN A 94 -4.07 -1.92 4.43
C ASN A 94 -5.35 -1.76 3.60
N ALA A 95 -5.72 -0.53 3.23
CA ALA A 95 -6.87 -0.28 2.36
C ALA A 95 -6.70 -0.93 0.97
N GLU A 96 -5.48 -0.92 0.43
CA GLU A 96 -5.18 -1.59 -0.84
C GLU A 96 -5.21 -3.12 -0.70
N ILE A 97 -4.69 -3.66 0.40
CA ILE A 97 -4.79 -5.10 0.72
C ILE A 97 -6.25 -5.52 0.84
N ASP A 98 -7.08 -4.75 1.55
CA ASP A 98 -8.50 -5.02 1.72
C ASP A 98 -9.26 -4.91 0.40
N ARG A 99 -8.93 -3.91 -0.43
CA ARG A 99 -9.47 -3.77 -1.79
C ARG A 99 -9.12 -5.00 -2.63
N LEU A 100 -7.85 -5.43 -2.63
CA LEU A 100 -7.40 -6.60 -3.39
C LEU A 100 -8.00 -7.91 -2.86
N ALA A 101 -8.20 -8.03 -1.56
CA ALA A 101 -8.75 -9.23 -0.94
C ALA A 101 -10.27 -9.36 -1.16
N ASN A 102 -10.97 -8.26 -1.43
CA ASN A 102 -12.43 -8.23 -1.50
C ASN A 102 -12.99 -7.70 -2.83
N GLY A 103 -12.15 -7.30 -3.78
CA GLY A 103 -12.56 -6.72 -5.07
C GLY A 103 -13.52 -7.62 -5.84
N TYR A 104 -13.34 -8.94 -5.75
CA TYR A 104 -14.20 -9.91 -6.42
C TYR A 104 -15.63 -10.02 -5.86
N LYS A 105 -15.90 -9.51 -4.64
CA LYS A 105 -17.22 -9.69 -3.99
C LYS A 105 -18.35 -8.95 -4.67
N GLY A 106 -18.04 -7.93 -5.49
CA GLY A 106 -19.03 -7.17 -6.25
C GLY A 106 -19.60 -7.89 -7.47
N TYR A 107 -18.99 -9.00 -7.89
CA TYR A 107 -19.42 -9.75 -9.08
C TYR A 107 -20.56 -10.71 -8.77
N PRO A 108 -21.37 -11.12 -9.77
CA PRO A 108 -22.39 -12.17 -9.59
C PRO A 108 -21.77 -13.50 -9.13
N ILE A 109 -22.58 -14.34 -8.49
CA ILE A 109 -22.18 -15.69 -8.07
C ILE A 109 -22.60 -16.69 -9.14
N SER A 110 -21.68 -17.55 -9.57
CA SER A 110 -22.00 -18.64 -10.50
C SER A 110 -22.75 -19.78 -9.79
N PRO A 111 -23.84 -20.31 -10.37
CA PRO A 111 -24.56 -21.44 -9.78
C PRO A 111 -23.80 -22.77 -9.88
N PHE A 112 -22.73 -22.83 -10.69
CA PHE A 112 -21.97 -24.06 -10.96
C PHE A 112 -20.80 -24.30 -9.99
N VAL A 113 -20.53 -23.35 -9.10
CA VAL A 113 -19.43 -23.41 -8.12
C VAL A 113 -19.97 -23.02 -6.75
N ALA A 114 -19.81 -23.89 -5.76
CA ALA A 114 -20.24 -23.63 -4.40
C ALA A 114 -19.46 -22.45 -3.79
N VAL A 115 -20.17 -21.34 -3.52
CA VAL A 115 -19.58 -20.12 -2.93
C VAL A 115 -19.00 -20.34 -1.53
N SER A 116 -19.49 -21.34 -0.79
CA SER A 116 -18.97 -21.71 0.53
C SER A 116 -17.54 -22.24 0.45
N ASP A 117 -17.22 -22.95 -0.63
CA ASP A 117 -15.98 -23.70 -0.76
C ASP A 117 -14.98 -22.94 -1.63
N PHE A 118 -15.47 -22.30 -2.70
CA PHE A 118 -14.67 -21.55 -3.66
C PHE A 118 -15.30 -20.17 -3.98
N PRO A 119 -15.27 -19.22 -3.03
CA PRO A 119 -15.91 -17.92 -3.20
C PRO A 119 -15.35 -17.13 -4.40
N GLU A 120 -14.01 -17.02 -4.50
CA GLU A 120 -13.35 -16.29 -5.60
C GLU A 120 -13.66 -16.93 -6.96
N LEU A 121 -13.58 -18.26 -7.07
CA LEU A 121 -13.90 -18.97 -8.31
C LEU A 121 -15.37 -18.81 -8.71
N SER A 122 -16.29 -18.87 -7.74
CA SER A 122 -17.72 -18.68 -7.99
C SER A 122 -18.02 -17.28 -8.51
N HIS A 123 -17.41 -16.25 -7.93
CA HIS A 123 -17.53 -14.88 -8.41
C HIS A 123 -16.86 -14.68 -9.79
N LEU A 124 -15.73 -15.34 -10.07
CA LEU A 124 -15.04 -15.27 -11.36
C LEU A 124 -15.90 -15.85 -12.49
N TYR A 125 -16.50 -17.02 -12.27
CA TYR A 125 -17.41 -17.63 -13.23
C TYR A 125 -18.73 -16.86 -13.37
N GLY A 126 -19.18 -16.15 -12.34
CA GLY A 126 -20.31 -15.22 -12.47
C GLY A 126 -19.95 -13.97 -13.27
N ALA A 127 -18.73 -13.44 -13.07
CA ALA A 127 -18.22 -12.29 -13.81
C ALA A 127 -18.09 -12.58 -15.32
N ILE A 128 -17.55 -13.75 -15.69
CA ILE A 128 -17.39 -14.13 -17.10
C ILE A 128 -18.73 -14.39 -17.79
N GLN A 129 -19.72 -14.96 -17.08
CA GLN A 129 -21.09 -15.12 -17.59
C GLN A 129 -21.76 -13.75 -17.82
N GLN A 130 -21.54 -12.81 -16.92
CA GLN A 130 -22.02 -11.44 -17.09
C GLN A 130 -21.33 -10.76 -18.28
N PHE A 131 -20.02 -10.94 -18.44
CA PHE A 131 -19.27 -10.39 -19.58
C PHE A 131 -19.80 -10.96 -20.91
N GLU A 132 -20.03 -12.27 -20.96
CA GLU A 132 -20.55 -12.94 -22.15
C GLU A 132 -21.92 -12.38 -22.56
N SER A 133 -22.86 -12.33 -21.61
CA SER A 133 -24.24 -11.91 -21.88
C SER A 133 -24.36 -10.43 -22.23
N MET A 134 -23.54 -9.56 -21.62
CA MET A 134 -23.66 -8.11 -21.77
C MET A 134 -22.75 -7.51 -22.85
N HIS A 135 -21.55 -8.07 -23.06
CA HIS A 135 -20.49 -7.39 -23.80
C HIS A 135 -19.89 -8.21 -24.93
N TRP A 136 -19.76 -9.53 -24.78
CA TRP A 136 -18.98 -10.36 -25.71
C TRP A 136 -19.46 -10.33 -27.16
N TYR A 137 -20.75 -10.56 -27.42
CA TYR A 137 -21.28 -10.59 -28.79
C TYR A 137 -21.15 -9.23 -29.50
N ARG A 138 -21.37 -8.14 -28.77
CA ARG A 138 -21.19 -6.78 -29.28
C ARG A 138 -19.73 -6.50 -29.60
N LEU A 139 -18.84 -6.93 -28.72
CA LEU A 139 -17.40 -6.80 -28.90
C LEU A 139 -16.94 -7.58 -30.14
N LEU A 140 -17.33 -8.84 -30.29
CA LEU A 140 -17.02 -9.67 -31.45
C LEU A 140 -17.49 -9.02 -32.76
N HIS A 141 -18.72 -8.51 -32.79
CA HIS A 141 -19.25 -7.83 -33.96
C HIS A 141 -18.41 -6.60 -34.34
N GLN A 142 -18.00 -5.80 -33.34
CA GLN A 142 -17.12 -4.65 -33.57
C GLN A 142 -15.73 -5.05 -34.05
N LEU A 143 -15.14 -6.09 -33.45
CA LEU A 143 -13.83 -6.61 -33.84
C LEU A 143 -13.84 -7.13 -35.28
N ARG A 144 -14.87 -7.90 -35.66
CA ARG A 144 -15.03 -8.41 -37.03
C ARG A 144 -15.30 -7.31 -38.06
N THR A 145 -16.06 -6.28 -37.70
CA THR A 145 -16.45 -5.23 -38.64
C THR A 145 -15.34 -4.20 -38.85
N LYS A 146 -14.68 -3.78 -37.76
CA LYS A 146 -13.72 -2.67 -37.77
C LYS A 146 -12.26 -3.11 -37.85
N TYR A 147 -11.96 -4.35 -37.46
CA TYR A 147 -10.59 -4.85 -37.28
C TYR A 147 -10.35 -6.22 -37.97
N ALA A 148 -11.16 -6.54 -38.99
CA ALA A 148 -11.25 -7.84 -39.66
C ALA A 148 -9.90 -8.48 -40.08
N LEU A 149 -8.91 -7.66 -40.45
CA LEU A 149 -7.66 -8.11 -41.06
C LEU A 149 -6.57 -8.54 -40.05
N LEU A 150 -6.70 -8.20 -38.76
CA LEU A 150 -5.61 -8.37 -37.78
C LEU A 150 -5.80 -9.56 -36.82
N GLY A 151 -6.96 -10.23 -36.81
CA GLY A 151 -7.29 -11.16 -35.73
C GLY A 151 -8.24 -12.30 -36.07
N SER A 152 -8.43 -12.69 -37.34
CA SER A 152 -9.43 -13.72 -37.67
C SER A 152 -9.20 -15.05 -36.93
N ASN A 153 -7.94 -15.49 -36.81
CA ASN A 153 -7.62 -16.75 -36.15
C ASN A 153 -7.74 -16.63 -34.62
N ILE A 154 -7.22 -15.54 -34.04
CA ILE A 154 -7.30 -15.27 -32.59
C ILE A 154 -8.76 -15.14 -32.15
N LEU A 155 -9.62 -14.49 -32.95
CA LEU A 155 -11.05 -14.38 -32.66
C LEU A 155 -11.74 -15.75 -32.64
N VAL A 156 -11.41 -16.64 -33.57
CA VAL A 156 -11.94 -18.01 -33.60
C VAL A 156 -11.48 -18.80 -32.37
N GLU A 157 -10.22 -18.66 -31.97
CA GLU A 157 -9.69 -19.29 -30.76
C GLU A 157 -10.40 -18.80 -29.50
N LEU A 158 -10.55 -17.47 -29.34
CA LEU A 158 -11.27 -16.88 -28.20
C LEU A 158 -12.76 -17.28 -28.16
N GLU A 159 -13.41 -17.41 -29.32
CA GLU A 159 -14.78 -17.93 -29.42
C GLU A 159 -14.89 -19.39 -28.97
N GLN A 160 -13.88 -20.21 -29.28
CA GLN A 160 -13.83 -21.59 -28.78
C GLN A 160 -13.53 -21.64 -27.28
N GLU A 161 -12.66 -20.77 -26.77
CA GLU A 161 -12.30 -20.71 -25.36
C GLU A 161 -13.47 -20.27 -24.48
N ILE A 162 -14.17 -19.18 -24.84
CA ILE A 162 -15.32 -18.72 -24.04
C ILE A 162 -16.43 -19.78 -23.97
N THR A 163 -16.57 -20.58 -25.03
CA THR A 163 -17.54 -21.68 -25.12
C THR A 163 -17.23 -22.82 -24.12
N LYS A 164 -15.97 -22.95 -23.67
CA LYS A 164 -15.56 -23.91 -22.63
C LYS A 164 -15.82 -23.38 -21.22
N ILE A 165 -15.75 -22.06 -21.04
CA ILE A 165 -15.78 -21.37 -19.74
C ILE A 165 -17.21 -20.92 -19.36
N VAL A 166 -18.04 -20.60 -20.34
CA VAL A 166 -19.43 -20.16 -20.16
C VAL A 166 -20.39 -21.30 -20.53
N PRO A 167 -21.50 -21.48 -19.79
CA PRO A 167 -22.50 -22.49 -20.12
C PRO A 167 -23.17 -22.19 -21.47
N GLN A 168 -23.24 -23.17 -22.37
CA GLN A 168 -23.95 -23.01 -23.66
C GLN A 168 -25.49 -23.02 -23.49
N GLN A 169 -25.98 -23.63 -22.42
CA GLN A 169 -27.40 -23.69 -22.07
C GLN A 169 -27.52 -23.36 -20.58
N SER A 170 -28.64 -22.74 -20.17
CA SER A 170 -28.83 -22.23 -18.80
C SER A 170 -28.61 -23.27 -17.68
N SER A 171 -28.67 -24.56 -18.00
CA SER A 171 -28.53 -25.66 -17.04
C SER A 171 -27.30 -26.54 -17.29
N GLN A 172 -26.53 -26.28 -18.35
CA GLN A 172 -25.34 -27.07 -18.66
C GLN A 172 -24.13 -26.49 -17.95
N GLU A 173 -23.38 -27.33 -17.24
CA GLU A 173 -22.16 -26.92 -16.58
C GLU A 173 -21.06 -26.54 -17.60
N PRO A 174 -20.28 -25.47 -17.35
CA PRO A 174 -19.08 -25.16 -18.13
C PRO A 174 -18.11 -26.34 -18.20
N GLN A 175 -17.53 -26.57 -19.38
CA GLN A 175 -16.56 -27.65 -19.59
C GLN A 175 -15.33 -27.51 -18.69
N ALA A 176 -14.87 -26.28 -18.47
CA ALA A 176 -13.73 -25.96 -17.61
C ALA A 176 -13.97 -26.33 -16.13
N LEU A 177 -15.22 -26.48 -15.69
CA LEU A 177 -15.57 -26.86 -14.31
C LEU A 177 -15.82 -28.36 -14.12
N LEU A 178 -15.96 -29.14 -15.21
CA LEU A 178 -16.34 -30.55 -15.14
C LEU A 178 -15.40 -31.38 -14.26
N LEU A 179 -14.09 -31.19 -14.40
CA LEU A 179 -13.09 -31.92 -13.62
C LEU A 179 -13.16 -31.54 -12.13
N LEU A 180 -13.36 -30.25 -11.83
CA LEU A 180 -13.55 -29.78 -10.46
C LEU A 180 -14.78 -30.44 -9.84
N ASN A 181 -15.94 -30.34 -10.48
CA ASN A 181 -17.18 -30.87 -9.91
C ASN A 181 -17.21 -32.40 -9.83
N GLN A 182 -16.53 -33.11 -10.73
CA GLN A 182 -16.31 -34.55 -10.60
C GLN A 182 -15.36 -34.88 -9.43
N SER A 183 -14.29 -34.11 -9.26
CA SER A 183 -13.30 -34.34 -8.20
C SER A 183 -13.86 -34.15 -6.80
N ILE A 184 -14.80 -33.22 -6.60
CA ILE A 184 -15.50 -33.01 -5.31
C ILE A 184 -16.15 -34.30 -4.82
N ARG A 185 -16.65 -35.14 -5.74
CA ARG A 185 -17.31 -36.41 -5.41
C ARG A 185 -16.36 -37.59 -5.36
N ASN A 186 -15.39 -37.64 -6.27
CA ASN A 186 -14.65 -38.87 -6.57
C ASN A 186 -13.17 -38.80 -6.12
N GLN A 187 -12.58 -37.61 -6.01
CA GLN A 187 -11.15 -37.41 -5.73
C GLN A 187 -10.90 -36.10 -4.94
N PRO A 188 -11.24 -36.04 -3.64
CA PRO A 188 -11.12 -34.82 -2.84
C PRO A 188 -9.71 -34.23 -2.79
N SER A 189 -8.67 -35.06 -2.89
CA SER A 189 -7.26 -34.62 -2.87
C SER A 189 -6.84 -33.79 -4.08
N MET A 190 -7.62 -33.83 -5.18
CA MET A 190 -7.32 -33.12 -6.43
C MET A 190 -8.17 -31.86 -6.62
N VAL A 191 -9.10 -31.58 -5.70
CA VAL A 191 -10.08 -30.49 -5.84
C VAL A 191 -9.41 -29.13 -5.98
N GLU A 192 -8.43 -28.82 -5.12
CA GLU A 192 -7.69 -27.55 -5.18
C GLU A 192 -6.94 -27.39 -6.50
N GLN A 193 -6.34 -28.47 -7.00
CA GLN A 193 -5.64 -28.46 -8.29
C GLN A 193 -6.63 -28.16 -9.42
N TYR A 194 -7.77 -28.83 -9.48
CA TYR A 194 -8.77 -28.59 -10.53
C TYR A 194 -9.45 -27.22 -10.40
N ALA A 195 -9.62 -26.69 -9.19
CA ALA A 195 -10.09 -25.32 -8.98
C ALA A 195 -9.08 -24.30 -9.55
N MET A 196 -7.78 -24.53 -9.34
CA MET A 196 -6.73 -23.70 -9.92
C MET A 196 -6.69 -23.81 -11.44
N GLU A 197 -6.85 -25.01 -12.03
CA GLU A 197 -6.96 -25.18 -13.49
C GLU A 197 -8.18 -24.43 -14.05
N ALA A 198 -9.34 -24.55 -13.40
CA ALA A 198 -10.54 -23.81 -13.81
C ALA A 198 -10.35 -22.28 -13.74
N MET A 199 -9.58 -21.78 -12.77
CA MET A 199 -9.22 -20.36 -12.68
C MET A 199 -8.25 -19.94 -13.80
N LYS A 200 -7.29 -20.81 -14.15
CA LYS A 200 -6.33 -20.56 -15.24
C LYS A 200 -7.02 -20.42 -16.59
N GLU A 201 -8.01 -21.27 -16.88
CA GLU A 201 -8.78 -21.18 -18.13
C GLU A 201 -9.41 -19.79 -18.30
N VAL A 202 -10.04 -19.26 -17.25
CA VAL A 202 -10.61 -17.91 -17.28
C VAL A 202 -9.51 -16.85 -17.36
N ALA A 203 -8.43 -17.01 -16.60
CA ALA A 203 -7.31 -16.07 -16.60
C ALA A 203 -6.69 -15.93 -18.00
N PHE A 204 -6.46 -17.03 -18.71
CA PHE A 204 -5.90 -17.02 -20.04
C PHE A 204 -6.84 -16.35 -21.02
N PHE A 205 -8.11 -16.76 -21.06
CA PHE A 205 -9.11 -16.14 -21.92
C PHE A 205 -9.17 -14.62 -21.74
N VAL A 206 -9.30 -14.14 -20.49
CA VAL A 206 -9.46 -12.71 -20.20
C VAL A 206 -8.19 -11.91 -20.57
N ASN A 207 -7.01 -12.48 -20.33
CA ASN A 207 -5.74 -11.85 -20.74
C ASN A 207 -5.58 -11.84 -22.27
N ASP A 208 -6.01 -12.89 -22.98
CA ASP A 208 -5.91 -12.95 -24.43
C ASP A 208 -6.89 -11.99 -25.10
N VAL A 209 -8.10 -11.82 -24.52
CA VAL A 209 -9.01 -10.74 -24.90
C VAL A 209 -8.33 -9.38 -24.69
N LYS A 210 -7.75 -9.11 -23.51
CA LYS A 210 -7.04 -7.84 -23.24
C LYS A 210 -5.93 -7.59 -24.27
N ASN A 211 -5.08 -8.59 -24.51
CA ASN A 211 -3.97 -8.48 -25.45
C ASN A 211 -4.47 -8.18 -26.87
N LEU A 212 -5.56 -8.83 -27.30
CA LEU A 212 -6.21 -8.53 -28.57
C LEU A 212 -6.70 -7.08 -28.62
N LEU A 213 -7.41 -6.61 -27.60
CA LEU A 213 -7.90 -5.24 -27.53
C LEU A 213 -6.77 -4.20 -27.60
N GLU A 214 -5.67 -4.45 -26.89
CA GLU A 214 -4.48 -3.59 -26.93
C GLU A 214 -3.81 -3.60 -28.31
N SER A 215 -3.69 -4.79 -28.94
CA SER A 215 -3.05 -4.93 -30.26
C SER A 215 -3.77 -4.15 -31.36
N VAL A 216 -5.10 -4.00 -31.24
CA VAL A 216 -5.91 -3.24 -32.21
C VAL A 216 -6.17 -1.80 -31.77
N ASN A 217 -5.54 -1.34 -30.69
CA ASN A 217 -5.78 -0.04 -30.05
C ASN A 217 -7.29 0.23 -29.81
N PHE A 218 -7.98 -0.77 -29.27
CA PHE A 218 -9.40 -0.67 -28.98
C PHE A 218 -9.69 0.44 -27.95
N PRO A 219 -10.80 1.18 -28.06
CA PRO A 219 -11.11 2.27 -27.12
C PRO A 219 -11.15 1.80 -25.66
N THR A 220 -10.27 2.36 -24.84
CA THR A 220 -10.13 2.02 -23.41
C THR A 220 -11.35 2.42 -22.57
N GLU A 221 -12.14 3.37 -23.06
CA GLU A 221 -13.39 3.82 -22.42
C GLU A 221 -14.58 2.91 -22.72
N SER A 222 -14.42 1.90 -23.58
CA SER A 222 -15.49 0.94 -23.84
C SER A 222 -15.79 0.09 -22.60
N ASP A 223 -17.07 -0.11 -22.31
CA ASP A 223 -17.52 -0.97 -21.20
C ASP A 223 -16.87 -2.36 -21.19
N ALA A 224 -16.73 -2.99 -22.37
CA ALA A 224 -16.10 -4.29 -22.52
C ALA A 224 -14.62 -4.28 -22.10
N TYR A 225 -13.87 -3.24 -22.50
CA TYR A 225 -12.47 -3.06 -22.12
C TYR A 225 -12.34 -2.85 -20.61
N ILE A 226 -13.17 -1.96 -20.06
CA ILE A 226 -13.21 -1.64 -18.63
C ILE A 226 -13.52 -2.90 -17.82
N MET A 227 -14.49 -3.71 -18.24
CA MET A 227 -14.88 -4.93 -17.52
C MET A 227 -13.76 -5.97 -17.51
N ILE A 228 -13.14 -6.24 -18.66
CA ILE A 228 -11.98 -7.15 -18.76
C ILE A 228 -10.84 -6.68 -17.86
N TYR A 229 -10.51 -5.39 -17.92
CA TYR A 229 -9.44 -4.83 -17.10
C TYR A 229 -9.75 -4.93 -15.59
N LYS A 230 -10.98 -4.60 -15.19
CA LYS A 230 -11.43 -4.75 -13.79
C LYS A 230 -11.38 -6.20 -13.33
N MET A 231 -11.85 -7.15 -14.13
CA MET A 231 -11.77 -8.57 -13.81
C MET A 231 -10.32 -9.02 -13.59
N ILE A 232 -9.39 -8.63 -14.48
CA ILE A 232 -7.97 -8.97 -14.33
C ILE A 232 -7.40 -8.42 -13.02
N GLN A 233 -7.74 -7.18 -12.66
CA GLN A 233 -7.27 -6.55 -11.43
C GLN A 233 -7.89 -7.18 -10.18
N ASP A 234 -9.22 -7.28 -10.14
CA ASP A 234 -9.98 -7.69 -8.95
C ASP A 234 -9.76 -9.18 -8.61
N PHE A 235 -9.51 -10.02 -9.61
CA PHE A 235 -9.18 -11.45 -9.43
C PHE A 235 -7.67 -11.75 -9.53
N ARG A 236 -6.82 -10.72 -9.66
CA ARG A 236 -5.35 -10.85 -9.70
C ARG A 236 -4.84 -11.80 -10.79
N LEU A 237 -5.53 -11.85 -11.93
CA LEU A 237 -5.27 -12.81 -13.01
C LEU A 237 -3.95 -12.53 -13.76
N ASN A 238 -3.35 -11.35 -13.58
CA ASN A 238 -2.05 -10.97 -14.15
C ASN A 238 -0.89 -11.87 -13.71
N HIS A 239 -0.99 -12.52 -12.55
CA HIS A 239 0.10 -13.33 -12.00
C HIS A 239 0.08 -14.78 -12.50
N ILE A 240 -0.98 -15.18 -13.20
CA ILE A 240 -1.17 -16.54 -13.69
C ILE A 240 -0.48 -16.66 -15.05
N LYS A 241 0.64 -17.39 -15.11
CA LYS A 241 1.40 -17.62 -16.34
C LYS A 241 1.05 -18.96 -16.97
N ARG A 242 0.95 -19.01 -18.30
CA ARG A 242 0.97 -20.28 -19.05
C ARG A 242 2.33 -20.95 -18.77
N ALA A 243 2.31 -22.20 -18.30
CA ALA A 243 3.55 -22.96 -18.17
C ALA A 243 4.16 -23.08 -19.57
N ALA A 244 5.42 -22.67 -19.74
CA ALA A 244 6.16 -22.91 -20.97
C ALA A 244 6.42 -24.41 -21.06
N HIS A 245 5.70 -25.08 -21.96
CA HIS A 245 6.00 -26.45 -22.37
C HIS A 245 7.05 -26.44 -23.49
#